data_AF-A0A1Q5SSC2-F1
#
_entry.id   AF-A0A1Q5SSC2-F1
#
_cell.length_a   1.000
_cell.length_b   1.000
_cell.length_c   1.000
_cell.angle_alpha   90.00
_cell.angle_beta   90.00
_cell.angle_gamma   90.00
#
_symmetry.space_group_name_H-M   'P 1'
#
loop_
_entity.id
_entity.type
_entity.pdbx_description
1 polymer ?
#
loop_
_entity_poly.entity_id
_entity_poly.type
_entity_poly.pdbx_seq_one_letter_code
_entity_poly.pdbx_strand_id
1 'polypeptide(L)'
;MGSIAEEKSKNAPLKDAENGIEGSNKDSKESPERPPSYNQPEVPIQLPQLDLKNGPVSETTQTVSPDQVVAHLKFIAVLADLRDFVSNNDGLFGLFDSQADKYPDSLDEARVRIREKRWAVYTARAADRYQKWWSACLPVSRSHVTMQDLTADNYEDVLRCETKVLWSVETMPPLGE
;
A
#
# COMPACT_ATOMS: atom_id res chain seq x y z
N MET A 1 40.79 6.62 54.32
CA MET A 1 39.81 6.85 53.24
C MET A 1 38.45 6.97 53.94
N GLY A 2 37.65 8.03 53.83
CA GLY A 2 37.37 8.93 52.69
C GLY A 2 36.13 8.37 51.96
N SER A 3 34.99 9.04 51.80
CA SER A 3 34.63 10.49 51.82
C SER A 3 33.38 10.74 52.72
N ILE A 4 33.05 11.91 53.27
CA ILE A 4 32.71 13.26 52.71
C ILE A 4 31.53 13.19 51.71
N ALA A 5 30.47 14.01 51.75
CA ALA A 5 29.75 14.78 52.79
C ALA A 5 28.44 15.34 52.18
N GLU A 6 27.49 15.83 52.99
CA GLU A 6 26.42 16.73 52.50
C GLU A 6 26.96 18.16 52.32
N GLU A 7 26.39 18.96 51.40
CA GLU A 7 25.54 20.10 51.80
C GLU A 7 24.70 20.67 50.63
N LYS A 8 23.95 21.73 50.91
CA LYS A 8 22.99 22.43 50.03
C LYS A 8 23.43 23.90 49.84
N SER A 9 22.57 24.70 49.18
CA SER A 9 22.65 26.17 49.10
C SER A 9 23.78 26.77 48.23
N LYS A 10 23.66 28.00 47.69
CA LYS A 10 22.53 28.78 47.13
C LYS A 10 23.10 30.13 46.64
N ASN A 11 22.39 30.79 45.72
CA ASN A 11 22.43 32.24 45.41
C ASN A 11 23.73 32.86 44.87
N ALA A 12 23.62 33.51 43.70
CA ALA A 12 24.42 34.66 43.29
C ALA A 12 23.56 35.55 42.35
N PRO A 13 23.40 36.88 42.59
CA PRO A 13 22.54 37.73 41.75
C PRO A 13 23.22 38.95 41.09
N LEU A 14 22.93 39.14 39.80
CA LEU A 14 22.66 40.43 39.12
C LEU A 14 23.81 41.47 38.93
N LYS A 15 23.56 42.38 37.96
CA LYS A 15 24.19 43.72 37.72
C LYS A 15 25.50 43.74 36.89
N ASP A 16 25.71 44.68 35.95
CA ASP A 16 24.85 45.78 35.39
C ASP A 16 25.26 46.11 33.92
N ALA A 17 24.61 47.13 33.34
CA ALA A 17 24.75 47.83 32.04
C ALA A 17 26.21 48.25 31.61
N GLU A 18 26.57 48.80 30.44
CA GLU A 18 25.97 49.25 29.14
C GLU A 18 27.16 49.64 28.17
N ASN A 19 27.11 50.06 26.89
CA ASN A 19 26.15 50.17 25.75
C ASN A 19 26.99 50.30 24.42
N GLY A 20 26.39 50.38 23.22
CA GLY A 20 27.07 50.83 21.98
C GLY A 20 26.49 50.33 20.64
N ILE A 21 26.70 51.10 19.55
CA ILE A 21 26.14 50.84 18.20
C ILE A 21 27.21 51.08 17.12
N GLU A 22 27.43 50.12 16.20
CA GLU A 22 27.64 50.31 14.74
C GLU A 22 27.98 48.98 14.03
N GLY A 23 27.94 48.96 12.67
CA GLY A 23 28.57 47.92 11.85
C GLY A 23 27.61 47.05 11.02
N SER A 24 27.42 47.40 9.74
CA SER A 24 26.69 46.58 8.77
C SER A 24 27.59 45.54 8.11
N ASN A 25 27.10 44.29 7.98
CA ASN A 25 27.29 43.52 6.75
C ASN A 25 26.29 42.36 6.61
N LYS A 26 26.13 41.87 5.37
CA LYS A 26 25.19 40.80 5.01
C LYS A 26 25.71 39.42 5.44
N ASP A 27 24.80 38.53 5.82
CA ASP A 27 24.81 37.18 5.25
C ASP A 27 23.40 36.57 5.22
N SER A 28 22.97 36.07 4.06
CA SER A 28 21.60 35.61 3.84
C SER A 28 21.48 34.10 4.05
N LYS A 29 21.30 33.66 5.31
CA LYS A 29 21.01 32.25 5.60
C LYS A 29 19.54 31.92 5.45
N GLU A 30 19.22 31.45 4.24
CA GLU A 30 18.04 30.67 3.91
C GLU A 30 17.79 29.59 4.98
N SER A 31 16.63 29.62 5.61
CA SER A 31 16.19 28.54 6.52
C SER A 31 15.49 27.46 5.70
N PRO A 32 15.78 26.17 5.91
CA PRO A 32 15.09 25.11 5.20
C PRO A 32 13.59 25.17 5.52
N GLU A 33 12.75 25.17 4.50
CA GLU A 33 11.29 25.19 4.68
C GLU A 33 10.86 23.98 5.52
N ARG A 34 10.27 24.27 6.69
CA ARG A 34 9.71 23.23 7.54
C ARG A 34 8.48 22.66 6.84
N PRO A 35 8.36 21.32 6.66
CA PRO A 35 7.17 20.74 6.05
C PRO A 35 5.91 21.13 6.82
N PRO A 36 4.75 21.27 6.14
CA PRO A 36 3.52 21.76 6.74
C PRO A 36 3.10 20.91 7.94
N SER A 37 2.62 21.55 9.00
CA SER A 37 2.24 20.87 10.23
C SER A 37 0.93 20.11 10.04
N TYR A 38 0.99 18.77 10.03
CA TYR A 38 -0.14 17.86 9.91
C TYR A 38 -1.08 17.83 11.14
N ASN A 39 -1.37 18.98 11.74
CA ASN A 39 -2.27 19.13 12.90
C ASN A 39 -3.74 19.11 12.43
N GLN A 40 -4.14 18.04 11.77
CA GLN A 40 -5.52 17.81 11.37
C GLN A 40 -6.29 17.25 12.58
N PRO A 41 -7.46 17.82 12.97
CA PRO A 41 -8.22 17.30 14.11
C PRO A 41 -8.66 15.85 13.88
N GLU A 42 -8.51 15.01 14.90
CA GLU A 42 -8.97 13.61 14.90
C GLU A 42 -10.51 13.53 15.03
N VAL A 43 -11.22 13.95 13.98
CA VAL A 43 -12.63 13.62 13.82
C VAL A 43 -12.78 12.12 13.54
N PRO A 44 -13.68 11.39 14.23
CA PRO A 44 -13.94 9.98 13.94
C PRO A 44 -14.43 9.81 12.48
N ILE A 45 -13.57 9.27 11.61
CA ILE A 45 -13.84 9.15 10.18
C ILE A 45 -14.84 8.00 9.95
N GLN A 46 -16.13 8.31 10.08
CA GLN A 46 -17.20 7.48 9.53
C GLN A 46 -17.16 7.60 8.01
N LEU A 47 -16.37 6.72 7.38
CA LEU A 47 -16.23 6.67 5.93
C LEU A 47 -17.60 6.43 5.26
N PRO A 48 -18.04 7.30 4.33
CA PRO A 48 -19.21 7.02 3.51
C PRO A 48 -18.96 5.81 2.62
N GLN A 49 -20.04 5.20 2.10
CA GLN A 49 -19.89 4.06 1.19
C GLN A 49 -19.20 4.48 -0.11
N LEU A 50 -18.20 3.71 -0.52
CA LEU A 50 -17.39 3.95 -1.72
C LEU A 50 -18.26 3.87 -2.97
N ASP A 51 -18.53 5.02 -3.60
CA ASP A 51 -19.29 5.09 -4.84
C ASP A 51 -18.36 4.99 -6.07
N LEU A 52 -18.61 3.96 -6.90
CA LEU A 52 -17.83 3.65 -8.11
C LEU A 52 -18.64 3.88 -9.40
N LYS A 53 -19.81 4.54 -9.33
CA LYS A 53 -20.73 4.72 -10.47
C LYS A 53 -20.27 5.73 -11.53
N ASN A 54 -19.20 6.49 -11.27
CA ASN A 54 -18.70 7.48 -12.21
C ASN A 54 -17.96 6.78 -13.37
N GLY A 55 -18.47 6.99 -14.59
CA GLY A 55 -17.93 6.41 -15.82
C GLY A 55 -16.56 6.98 -16.25
N PRO A 56 -16.10 6.69 -17.48
CA PRO A 56 -14.77 7.09 -17.94
C PRO A 56 -14.54 8.60 -17.76
N VAL A 57 -13.38 8.93 -17.17
CA VAL A 57 -13.03 10.31 -16.78
C VAL A 57 -12.83 11.16 -18.03
N SER A 58 -13.72 12.13 -18.24
CA SER A 58 -13.56 13.15 -19.28
C SER A 58 -12.24 13.90 -19.07
N GLU A 59 -11.51 14.18 -20.16
CA GLU A 59 -10.15 14.70 -20.10
C GLU A 59 -10.06 16.12 -19.50
N THR A 60 -9.82 16.23 -18.19
CA THR A 60 -8.84 17.17 -17.58
C THR A 60 -8.83 17.11 -16.04
N THR A 61 -7.63 16.97 -15.46
CA THR A 61 -7.25 17.46 -14.11
C THR A 61 -8.06 17.04 -12.86
N GLN A 62 -9.01 16.12 -12.94
CA GLN A 62 -9.71 15.66 -11.72
C GLN A 62 -8.78 14.82 -10.83
N THR A 63 -8.29 15.44 -9.75
CA THR A 63 -7.49 14.77 -8.71
C THR A 63 -8.29 13.66 -8.04
N VAL A 64 -7.69 12.47 -7.93
CA VAL A 64 -8.27 11.30 -7.24
C VAL A 64 -8.75 11.70 -5.84
N SER A 65 -9.98 11.34 -5.48
CA SER A 65 -10.55 11.70 -4.17
C SER A 65 -9.72 11.09 -3.03
N PRO A 66 -9.54 11.78 -1.89
CA PRO A 66 -8.88 11.22 -0.71
C PRO A 66 -9.41 9.84 -0.32
N ASP A 67 -10.73 9.60 -0.41
CA ASP A 67 -11.35 8.31 -0.11
C ASP A 67 -10.93 7.21 -1.10
N GLN A 68 -10.77 7.55 -2.39
CA GLN A 68 -10.29 6.63 -3.42
C GLN A 68 -8.81 6.29 -3.21
N VAL A 69 -7.98 7.27 -2.82
CA VAL A 69 -6.58 7.03 -2.45
C VAL A 69 -6.50 6.12 -1.21
N VAL A 70 -7.29 6.40 -0.18
CA VAL A 70 -7.35 5.57 1.04
C VAL A 70 -7.84 4.15 0.73
N ALA A 71 -8.82 3.97 -0.15
CA ALA A 71 -9.29 2.66 -0.59
C ALA A 71 -8.20 1.88 -1.35
N HIS A 72 -7.48 2.56 -2.27
CA HIS A 72 -6.40 1.94 -3.04
C HIS A 72 -5.19 1.55 -2.17
N LEU A 73 -4.79 2.41 -1.23
CA LEU A 73 -3.73 2.11 -0.26
C LEU A 73 -4.11 0.93 0.66
N LYS A 74 -5.35 0.87 1.14
CA LYS A 74 -5.87 -0.27 1.92
C LYS A 74 -5.86 -1.57 1.12
N PHE A 75 -6.23 -1.51 -0.16
CA PHE A 75 -6.18 -2.68 -1.05
C PHE A 75 -4.74 -3.18 -1.27
N ILE A 76 -3.78 -2.27 -1.51
CA ILE A 76 -2.35 -2.61 -1.63
C ILE A 76 -1.82 -3.22 -0.32
N ALA A 77 -2.19 -2.66 0.84
CA ALA A 77 -1.80 -3.22 2.14
C ALA A 77 -2.30 -4.67 2.31
N VAL A 78 -3.57 -4.95 2.03
CA VAL A 78 -4.13 -6.30 2.09
C VAL A 78 -3.45 -7.26 1.10
N LEU A 79 -3.00 -6.79 -0.07
CA LEU A 79 -2.20 -7.60 -0.99
C LEU A 79 -0.77 -7.87 -0.47
N ALA A 80 -0.17 -6.94 0.27
CA ALA A 80 1.11 -7.14 0.94
C ALA A 80 0.97 -8.14 2.10
N ASP A 81 -0.05 -7.98 2.97
CA ASP A 81 -0.36 -8.91 4.05
C ASP A 81 -0.61 -10.33 3.51
N LEU A 82 -1.35 -10.46 2.41
CA LEU A 82 -1.58 -11.74 1.72
C LEU A 82 -0.28 -12.32 1.14
N ARG A 83 0.57 -11.50 0.51
CA ARG A 83 1.88 -11.93 0.03
C ARG A 83 2.72 -12.47 1.17
N ASP A 84 2.81 -11.77 2.29
CA ASP A 84 3.66 -12.15 3.41
C ASP A 84 3.11 -13.36 4.17
N PHE A 85 1.78 -13.48 4.32
CA PHE A 85 1.12 -14.69 4.83
C PHE A 85 1.45 -15.92 3.97
N VAL A 86 1.28 -15.83 2.66
CA VAL A 86 1.62 -16.92 1.72
C VAL A 86 3.12 -17.19 1.70
N SER A 87 3.95 -16.16 1.74
CA SER A 87 5.41 -16.27 1.65
C SER A 87 6.02 -16.93 2.87
N ASN A 88 5.51 -16.68 4.08
CA ASN A 88 6.05 -17.22 5.33
C ASN A 88 5.39 -18.55 5.77
N ASN A 89 4.42 -19.07 5.03
CA ASN A 89 3.76 -20.36 5.31
C ASN A 89 4.65 -21.55 4.86
N ASP A 90 5.47 -22.08 5.78
CA ASP A 90 6.41 -23.15 5.45
C ASP A 90 5.73 -24.46 5.00
N GLY A 91 6.40 -25.19 4.10
CA GLY A 91 5.87 -26.42 3.49
C GLY A 91 4.76 -26.22 2.46
N LEU A 92 4.18 -25.02 2.34
CA LEU A 92 3.13 -24.73 1.36
C LEU A 92 3.59 -25.06 -0.07
N PHE A 93 2.75 -25.82 -0.78
CA PHE A 93 3.05 -26.41 -2.11
C PHE A 93 4.27 -27.35 -2.17
N GLY A 94 4.75 -27.87 -1.04
CA GLY A 94 5.96 -28.71 -0.95
C GLY A 94 7.26 -27.90 -1.02
N LEU A 95 7.19 -26.58 -0.91
CA LEU A 95 8.33 -25.69 -0.78
C LEU A 95 8.62 -25.51 0.72
N PHE A 96 9.76 -26.01 1.18
CA PHE A 96 10.19 -25.90 2.57
C PHE A 96 11.40 -24.98 2.69
N ASP A 97 11.45 -24.08 3.67
CA ASP A 97 12.57 -23.14 3.90
C ASP A 97 13.88 -23.89 4.21
N SER A 98 13.80 -25.13 4.74
CA SER A 98 14.95 -26.04 4.90
C SER A 98 15.57 -26.55 3.59
N GLN A 99 14.93 -26.32 2.44
CA GLN A 99 15.55 -26.57 1.14
C GLN A 99 16.70 -25.59 0.86
N ALA A 100 16.77 -24.46 1.59
CA ALA A 100 17.89 -23.52 1.55
C ALA A 100 19.17 -24.06 2.21
N ASP A 101 19.06 -24.99 3.17
CA ASP A 101 20.20 -25.49 3.96
C ASP A 101 21.21 -26.29 3.08
N LYS A 102 20.86 -26.56 1.82
CA LYS A 102 21.73 -27.08 0.75
C LYS A 102 22.74 -26.07 0.22
N TYR A 103 22.56 -24.79 0.51
CA TYR A 103 23.35 -23.67 0.00
C TYR A 103 23.88 -22.82 1.18
N PRO A 104 24.81 -23.35 2.00
CA PRO A 104 25.25 -22.66 3.22
C PRO A 104 25.83 -21.27 2.96
N ASP A 105 26.53 -21.09 1.84
CA ASP A 105 27.18 -19.83 1.46
C ASP A 105 26.20 -18.72 1.01
N SER A 106 24.96 -19.08 0.66
CA SER A 106 23.90 -18.16 0.18
C SER A 106 22.54 -18.42 0.82
N LEU A 107 22.55 -18.96 2.04
CA LEU A 107 21.39 -19.52 2.75
C LEU A 107 20.20 -18.54 2.85
N ASP A 108 20.45 -17.27 3.18
CA ASP A 108 19.37 -16.28 3.29
C ASP A 108 18.81 -15.87 1.91
N GLU A 109 19.63 -15.81 0.85
CA GLU A 109 19.11 -15.62 -0.50
C GLU A 109 18.25 -16.82 -0.91
N ALA A 110 18.74 -18.05 -0.68
CA ALA A 110 18.01 -19.26 -0.98
C ALA A 110 16.64 -19.32 -0.27
N ARG A 111 16.55 -18.85 0.99
CA ARG A 111 15.27 -18.69 1.71
C ARG A 111 14.37 -17.64 1.03
N VAL A 112 14.90 -16.46 0.69
CA VAL A 112 14.13 -15.43 -0.06
C VAL A 112 13.58 -16.01 -1.37
N ARG A 113 14.40 -16.70 -2.18
CA ARG A 113 13.95 -17.34 -3.43
C ARG A 113 12.85 -18.38 -3.21
N ILE A 114 12.90 -19.15 -2.13
CA ILE A 114 11.86 -20.14 -1.77
C ILE A 114 10.53 -19.43 -1.47
N ARG A 115 10.57 -18.34 -0.71
CA ARG A 115 9.39 -17.53 -0.37
C ARG A 115 8.78 -16.82 -1.59
N GLU A 116 9.62 -16.23 -2.44
CA GLU A 116 9.20 -15.67 -3.73
C GLU A 116 8.53 -16.72 -4.63
N LYS A 117 9.12 -17.93 -4.71
CA LYS A 117 8.55 -19.05 -5.47
C LYS A 117 7.22 -19.53 -4.90
N ARG A 118 7.06 -19.51 -3.57
CA ARG A 118 5.81 -19.85 -2.86
C ARG A 118 4.69 -18.87 -3.22
N TRP A 119 4.99 -17.57 -3.25
CA TRP A 119 4.08 -16.52 -3.77
C TRP A 119 3.76 -16.69 -5.27
N ALA A 120 4.74 -16.99 -6.12
CA ALA A 120 4.54 -17.20 -7.55
C ALA A 120 3.64 -18.43 -7.86
N VAL A 121 3.76 -19.51 -7.09
CA VAL A 121 2.89 -20.68 -7.22
C VAL A 121 1.46 -20.36 -6.75
N TYR A 122 1.30 -19.59 -5.68
CA TYR A 122 -0.03 -19.14 -5.23
C TYR A 122 -0.73 -18.28 -6.29
N THR A 123 -0.06 -17.26 -6.81
CA THR A 123 -0.66 -16.34 -7.80
C THR A 123 -0.98 -17.04 -9.12
N ALA A 124 -0.12 -17.92 -9.61
CA ALA A 124 -0.41 -18.75 -10.79
C ALA A 124 -1.64 -19.65 -10.59
N ARG A 125 -1.78 -20.29 -9.42
CA ARG A 125 -2.97 -21.10 -9.07
C ARG A 125 -4.23 -20.25 -8.87
N ALA A 126 -4.10 -19.03 -8.35
CA ALA A 126 -5.21 -18.09 -8.24
C ALA A 126 -5.71 -17.64 -9.61
N ALA A 127 -4.80 -17.31 -10.54
CA ALA A 127 -5.14 -16.95 -11.92
C ALA A 127 -5.78 -18.12 -12.69
N ASP A 128 -5.28 -19.35 -12.54
CA ASP A 128 -5.88 -20.56 -13.14
C ASP A 128 -7.31 -20.83 -12.61
N ARG A 129 -7.54 -20.71 -11.29
CA ARG A 129 -8.89 -20.81 -10.70
C ARG A 129 -9.81 -19.69 -11.21
N TYR A 130 -9.32 -18.45 -11.29
CA TYR A 130 -10.07 -17.32 -11.85
C TYR A 130 -10.44 -17.56 -13.32
N GLN A 131 -9.50 -18.02 -14.15
CA GLN A 131 -9.76 -18.30 -15.58
C GLN A 131 -10.80 -19.41 -15.75
N LYS A 132 -10.72 -20.48 -14.96
CA LYS A 132 -11.70 -21.58 -14.98
C LYS A 132 -13.09 -21.11 -14.59
N TRP A 133 -13.20 -20.36 -13.48
CA TRP A 133 -14.46 -19.74 -13.05
C TRP A 133 -15.02 -18.77 -14.10
N TRP A 134 -14.20 -17.85 -14.61
CA TRP A 134 -14.60 -16.88 -15.63
C TRP A 134 -15.17 -17.57 -16.88
N SER A 135 -14.56 -18.69 -17.28
CA SER A 135 -14.93 -19.41 -18.50
C SER A 135 -16.13 -20.37 -18.32
N ALA A 136 -16.51 -20.72 -17.09
CA ALA A 136 -17.49 -21.78 -16.80
C ALA A 136 -18.70 -21.34 -15.95
N CYS A 137 -18.55 -20.31 -15.13
CA CYS A 137 -19.55 -19.87 -14.14
C CYS A 137 -20.21 -18.53 -14.48
N LEU A 138 -19.63 -17.74 -15.38
CA LEU A 138 -20.19 -16.45 -15.78
C LEU A 138 -21.06 -16.57 -17.05
N PRO A 139 -22.31 -16.06 -17.05
CA PRO A 139 -23.10 -15.93 -18.26
C PRO A 139 -22.43 -14.95 -19.24
N VAL A 140 -21.83 -15.48 -20.32
CA VAL A 140 -21.19 -14.66 -21.35
C VAL A 140 -22.26 -13.98 -22.20
N SER A 141 -22.47 -12.68 -21.94
CA SER A 141 -23.46 -11.83 -22.63
C SER A 141 -23.06 -11.43 -24.05
N ARG A 142 -21.76 -11.52 -24.34
CA ARG A 142 -21.11 -11.21 -25.61
C ARG A 142 -19.83 -12.04 -25.73
N SER A 143 -19.19 -12.02 -26.90
CA SER A 143 -17.83 -12.54 -27.06
C SER A 143 -16.84 -11.86 -26.10
N HIS A 144 -15.77 -12.57 -25.73
CA HIS A 144 -14.68 -11.98 -24.96
C HIS A 144 -14.08 -10.78 -25.70
N VAL A 145 -13.80 -9.71 -24.96
CA VAL A 145 -13.21 -8.47 -25.51
C VAL A 145 -11.81 -8.77 -26.04
N THR A 146 -11.58 -8.44 -27.31
CA THR A 146 -10.30 -8.59 -28.00
C THR A 146 -9.56 -7.26 -28.09
N MET A 147 -8.30 -7.30 -28.52
CA MET A 147 -7.54 -6.08 -28.81
C MET A 147 -8.17 -5.22 -29.92
N GLN A 148 -9.00 -5.79 -30.80
CA GLN A 148 -9.68 -5.04 -31.86
C GLN A 148 -10.82 -4.20 -31.28
N ASP A 149 -11.59 -4.76 -30.34
CA ASP A 149 -12.70 -4.07 -29.65
C ASP A 149 -12.22 -2.90 -28.77
N LEU A 150 -10.95 -2.92 -28.33
CA LEU A 150 -10.29 -1.80 -27.64
C LEU A 150 -9.87 -0.65 -28.57
N THR A 151 -9.86 -0.89 -29.89
CA THR A 151 -9.44 0.07 -30.92
C THR A 151 -10.56 0.49 -31.86
N ALA A 152 -11.77 -0.03 -31.67
CA ALA A 152 -12.92 0.22 -32.52
C ALA A 152 -13.77 1.39 -32.01
N ASP A 153 -14.42 2.11 -32.94
CA ASP A 153 -15.25 3.29 -32.63
C ASP A 153 -16.45 2.99 -31.72
N ASN A 154 -16.80 1.71 -31.53
CA ASN A 154 -17.86 1.23 -30.64
C ASN A 154 -17.36 0.75 -29.25
N TYR A 155 -16.14 1.13 -28.84
CA TYR A 155 -15.60 0.83 -27.50
C TYR A 155 -16.57 1.21 -26.35
N GLU A 156 -17.37 2.26 -26.49
CA GLU A 156 -18.40 2.62 -25.48
C GLU A 156 -19.48 1.54 -25.29
N ASP A 157 -19.80 0.75 -26.32
CA ASP A 157 -20.69 -0.41 -26.17
C ASP A 157 -19.97 -1.61 -25.50
N VAL A 158 -18.64 -1.63 -25.51
CA VAL A 158 -17.84 -2.54 -24.68
C VAL A 158 -17.95 -2.15 -23.20
N LEU A 159 -18.11 -0.86 -22.86
CA LEU A 159 -18.36 -0.41 -21.49
C LEU A 159 -19.81 -0.65 -21.01
N ARG A 160 -20.79 -0.68 -21.93
CA ARG A 160 -22.21 -0.93 -21.63
C ARG A 160 -22.52 -2.41 -21.35
N CYS A 161 -22.16 -2.89 -20.17
CA CYS A 161 -22.54 -4.24 -19.73
C CYS A 161 -23.98 -4.28 -19.19
N GLU A 162 -24.93 -4.69 -20.02
CA GLU A 162 -26.34 -4.85 -19.60
C GLU A 162 -26.57 -6.06 -18.67
N THR A 163 -25.71 -7.09 -18.78
CA THR A 163 -25.87 -8.35 -18.03
C THR A 163 -25.32 -8.24 -16.61
N LYS A 164 -26.24 -8.13 -15.66
CA LYS A 164 -25.96 -8.10 -14.22
C LYS A 164 -25.77 -9.51 -13.68
N VAL A 165 -24.51 -9.92 -13.49
CA VAL A 165 -24.19 -11.13 -12.73
C VAL A 165 -24.53 -10.90 -11.26
N LEU A 166 -25.43 -11.71 -10.73
CA LEU A 166 -25.68 -11.78 -9.28
C LEU A 166 -24.52 -12.51 -8.62
N TRP A 167 -23.89 -11.86 -7.64
CA TRP A 167 -22.83 -12.44 -6.83
C TRP A 167 -23.46 -13.32 -5.74
N SER A 168 -23.52 -14.62 -5.99
CA SER A 168 -23.94 -15.66 -5.03
C SER A 168 -22.75 -16.55 -4.69
N VAL A 169 -22.88 -17.40 -3.66
CA VAL A 169 -21.81 -18.35 -3.29
C VAL A 169 -21.47 -19.29 -4.46
N GLU A 170 -22.46 -19.65 -5.27
CA GLU A 170 -22.32 -20.53 -6.45
C GLU A 170 -21.68 -19.82 -7.65
N THR A 171 -21.74 -18.48 -7.72
CA THR A 171 -21.18 -17.68 -8.82
C THR A 171 -19.91 -16.93 -8.43
N MET A 172 -19.35 -17.13 -7.23
CA MET A 172 -18.03 -16.59 -6.86
C MET A 172 -16.88 -17.48 -7.36
N PRO A 173 -15.68 -16.92 -7.62
CA PRO A 173 -14.51 -17.71 -7.95
C PRO A 173 -14.14 -18.64 -6.77
N PRO A 174 -13.83 -19.93 -7.02
CA PRO A 174 -13.74 -20.92 -5.96
C PRO A 174 -12.55 -20.65 -5.04
N LEU A 175 -12.86 -20.23 -3.81
CA LEU A 175 -11.97 -20.19 -2.67
C LEU A 175 -11.73 -21.63 -2.20
N GLY A 176 -10.91 -22.34 -2.97
CA GLY A 176 -10.79 -23.80 -2.87
C GLY A 176 -10.22 -24.33 -1.55
N GLU A 177 -10.60 -25.59 -1.29
CA GLU A 177 -10.09 -26.51 -0.25
C GLU A 177 -8.55 -26.56 -0.17
#